data_AF-A0A822J6N3-F1
#
_entry.id   AF-A0A822J6N3-F1
#
_cell.length_a   1.000
_cell.length_b   1.000
_cell.length_c   1.000
_cell.angle_alpha   90.00
_cell.angle_beta   90.00
_cell.angle_gamma   90.00
#
_symmetry.space_group_name_H-M   'P 1'
#
loop_
_entity.id
_entity.type
_entity.pdbx_description
1 polymer ?
#
loop_
_entity_poly.entity_id
_entity_poly.type
_entity_poly.pdbx_seq_one_letter_code
_entity_poly.pdbx_strand_id
1 'polypeptide(L)' 'MHIWRDLKPEEVKEFVQWALDNWKPDTQINNVWHPVVRSTWGKLDESFATAKRQIQADCKDLSEAAA' A
#
# COMPACT_ATOMS: atom_id res chain seq x y z
N MET A 1 -1.12 -26.46 1.40
CA MET A 1 -2.19 -26.33 0.39
C MET A 1 -2.07 -24.93 -0.20
N HIS A 2 -1.60 -24.83 -1.44
CA HIS A 2 -1.53 -23.54 -2.14
C HIS A 2 -2.83 -23.39 -2.93
N ILE A 3 -3.74 -22.53 -2.47
CA ILE A 3 -5.05 -22.32 -3.13
C ILE A 3 -4.93 -21.46 -4.40
N TRP A 4 -3.77 -20.83 -4.59
CA TRP A 4 -3.47 -19.95 -5.71
C TRP A 4 -2.63 -20.69 -6.74
N ARG A 5 -3.05 -20.60 -8.00
CA ARG A 5 -2.22 -21.03 -9.13
C ARG A 5 -1.01 -20.12 -9.29
N ASP A 6 0.03 -20.65 -9.92
CA ASP A 6 1.14 -19.82 -10.36
C ASP A 6 0.69 -18.87 -11.48
N LEU A 7 1.13 -17.63 -11.38
CA LEU A 7 0.86 -16.57 -12.35
C LEU A 7 2.03 -16.46 -13.33
N LYS A 8 1.70 -16.27 -14.60
CA LYS A 8 2.67 -15.81 -15.61
C LYS A 8 3.06 -14.36 -15.32
N PRO A 9 4.23 -13.90 -15.78
CA PRO A 9 4.69 -12.52 -15.55
C PRO A 9 3.66 -11.45 -15.95
N GLU A 10 2.92 -11.68 -17.01
CA GLU A 10 1.90 -10.79 -17.57
C GLU A 10 0.70 -10.68 -16.63
N GLU A 11 0.28 -11.81 -16.06
CA GLU A 11 -0.81 -11.86 -15.09
C GLU A 11 -0.38 -11.19 -13.79
N VAL A 12 0.88 -11.37 -13.35
CA VAL A 12 1.40 -10.62 -12.18
C VAL A 12 1.27 -9.12 -12.40
N LYS A 13 1.55 -8.60 -13.60
CA LYS A 13 1.38 -7.17 -13.91
C LYS A 13 -0.08 -6.73 -13.78
N GLU A 14 -1.02 -7.52 -14.29
CA GLU A 14 -2.46 -7.20 -14.17
C GLU A 14 -2.92 -7.16 -12.71
N PHE A 15 -2.49 -8.12 -11.88
CA PHE A 15 -2.80 -8.13 -10.45
C PHE A 15 -2.17 -6.95 -9.71
N VAL A 16 -0.93 -6.57 -10.06
CA VAL A 16 -0.28 -5.38 -9.50
C VAL A 16 -1.02 -4.12 -9.92
N GLN A 17 -1.36 -3.98 -11.21
CA GLN A 17 -2.07 -2.80 -11.70
C GLN A 17 -3.43 -2.64 -11.03
N TRP A 18 -4.21 -3.72 -10.95
CA TRP A 18 -5.47 -3.71 -10.22
C TRP A 18 -5.28 -3.29 -8.76
N ALA A 19 -4.23 -3.80 -8.10
CA ALA A 19 -3.92 -3.45 -6.73
C ALA A 19 -3.61 -1.95 -6.59
N LEU A 20 -2.84 -1.36 -7.51
CA LEU A 20 -2.55 0.08 -7.52
C LEU A 20 -3.81 0.92 -7.75
N ASP A 21 -4.65 0.53 -8.71
CA ASP A 21 -5.86 1.29 -9.09
C ASP A 21 -6.93 1.30 -8.00
N ASN A 22 -6.95 0.28 -7.15
CA ASN A 22 -7.99 0.08 -6.13
C ASN A 22 -7.52 0.34 -4.70
N TRP A 23 -6.22 0.57 -4.49
CA TRP A 23 -5.70 0.83 -3.16
C TRP A 23 -6.27 2.14 -2.60
N LYS A 24 -6.67 2.09 -1.33
CA LYS A 24 -7.16 3.25 -0.59
C LYS A 24 -6.49 3.26 0.78
N PRO A 25 -6.02 4.44 1.24
CA PRO A 25 -5.48 4.58 2.57
C PRO A 25 -6.44 4.08 3.65
N ASP A 26 -5.88 3.56 4.74
CA ASP A 26 -6.61 3.10 5.93
C ASP A 26 -7.65 1.98 5.67
N THR A 27 -7.64 1.37 4.48
CA THR A 27 -8.52 0.25 4.12
C THR A 27 -7.83 -1.08 4.40
N GLN A 28 -8.50 -1.97 5.14
CA GLN A 28 -7.93 -3.27 5.50
C GLN A 28 -7.76 -4.18 4.28
N ILE A 29 -6.58 -4.80 4.17
CA ILE A 29 -6.28 -5.83 3.16
C ILE A 29 -7.17 -7.06 3.40
N ASN A 30 -7.87 -7.52 2.35
CA ASN A 30 -8.66 -8.74 2.43
C ASN A 30 -7.78 -9.99 2.30
N ASN A 31 -7.90 -10.90 3.28
CA ASN A 31 -7.12 -12.14 3.35
C ASN A 31 -7.44 -13.15 2.22
N VAL A 32 -8.59 -13.01 1.57
CA VAL A 32 -9.00 -13.85 0.44
C VAL A 32 -8.39 -13.38 -0.88
N TRP A 33 -7.75 -12.21 -0.93
CA TRP A 33 -7.10 -11.77 -2.17
C TRP A 33 -5.80 -12.51 -2.46
N HIS A 34 -5.47 -12.54 -3.75
CA HIS A 34 -4.24 -13.15 -4.23
C HIS A 34 -3.01 -12.56 -3.50
N PRO A 35 -1.98 -13.36 -3.16
CA PRO A 35 -0.79 -12.89 -2.44
C PRO A 35 -0.10 -11.68 -3.08
N VAL A 36 -0.11 -11.59 -4.42
CA VAL A 36 0.44 -10.44 -5.16
C VAL A 36 -0.26 -9.15 -4.77
N VAL A 37 -1.60 -9.13 -4.73
CA VAL A 37 -2.38 -7.94 -4.35
C VAL A 37 -2.09 -7.56 -2.91
N ARG A 38 -2.10 -8.53 -1.99
CA ARG A 38 -1.82 -8.30 -0.57
C ARG A 38 -0.41 -7.74 -0.35
N SER A 39 0.58 -8.27 -1.05
CA SER A 39 1.97 -7.80 -1.01
C SER A 39 2.09 -6.37 -1.55
N THR A 40 1.43 -6.07 -2.67
CA THR A 40 1.42 -4.71 -3.24
C THR A 40 0.75 -3.72 -2.30
N TRP A 41 -0.43 -4.03 -1.75
CA TRP A 41 -1.12 -3.15 -0.79
C TRP A 41 -0.30 -2.92 0.48
N GLY A 42 0.35 -3.97 1.02
CA GLY A 42 1.21 -3.81 2.20
C GLY A 42 2.37 -2.83 1.99
N LYS A 43 2.97 -2.83 0.79
CA LYS A 43 4.02 -1.85 0.43
C LYS A 43 3.49 -0.43 0.33
N LEU A 44 2.27 -0.27 -0.21
CA LEU A 44 1.62 1.03 -0.30
C LEU A 44 1.25 1.55 1.09
N ASP A 45 0.73 0.70 1.98
CA ASP A 45 0.42 1.05 3.37
C ASP A 45 1.66 1.55 4.11
N GLU A 46 2.79 0.84 3.98
CA GLU A 46 4.07 1.24 4.58
C GLU A 46 4.57 2.57 4.03
N SER A 47 4.51 2.75 2.70
CA SER A 47 4.95 3.97 2.02
C SER A 47 4.09 5.16 2.43
N PHE A 48 2.77 4.97 2.48
CA PHE A 48 1.81 5.99 2.89
C PHE A 48 1.97 6.36 4.36
N ALA A 49 2.14 5.38 5.25
CA ALA A 49 2.36 5.63 6.67
C ALA A 49 3.66 6.43 6.90
N THR A 50 4.70 6.13 6.13
CA THR A 50 5.97 6.87 6.18
C THR A 50 5.79 8.31 5.70
N ALA A 51 5.15 8.52 4.54
CA ALA A 51 4.87 9.85 4.02
C ALA A 51 3.99 10.68 4.97
N LYS A 52 2.94 10.06 5.53
CA LYS A 52 2.04 10.69 6.51
C LYS A 52 2.80 11.17 7.75
N ARG A 53 3.70 10.34 8.29
CA ARG A 53 4.54 10.73 9.45
C ARG A 53 5.47 11.90 9.12
N GLN A 54 6.09 11.88 7.94
CA GLN A 54 6.99 12.96 7.52
C GLN A 54 6.24 14.28 7.41
N ILE A 55 5.10 14.29 6.71
CA ILE A 55 4.26 15.49 6.57
C ILE A 55 3.81 16.01 7.93
N GLN A 56 3.43 15.12 8.86
CA GLN A 56 3.04 15.52 10.21
C GLN A 56 4.19 16.15 11.00
N ALA A 57 5.41 15.64 10.86
CA ALA A 57 6.60 16.22 11.48
C ALA A 57 6.88 17.61 10.89
N ASP A 58 6.91 17.73 9.56
CA ASP A 58 7.19 18.99 8.87
C ASP A 58 6.16 20.08 9.24
N CYS A 59 4.87 19.72 9.32
CA CYS A 59 3.82 20.66 9.73
C CYS A 59 3.93 21.05 11.21
N LYS A 60 4.42 20.17 12.08
CA LYS A 60 4.61 20.48 13.50
C LYS A 60 5.75 21.49 13.69
N ASP A 61 6.87 21.28 13.00
CA ASP A 61 8.04 22.15 13.09
C ASP A 61 7.73 23.57 12.60
N LEU A 62 6.87 23.72 11.59
CA LEU A 62 6.37 25.03 11.13
C LEU A 62 5.52 25.75 12.17
N SER A 63 4.78 25.02 13.00
CA SER A 63 3.95 25.61 14.06
C SER A 63 4.79 26.05 15.27
N GLU A 64 5.88 25.34 15.56
CA GLU A 64 6.80 25.65 16.67
C GLU A 64 7.80 26.75 16.29
N ALA A 65 8.18 26.88 15.01
CA ALA A 65 9.04 27.97 14.53
C ALA A 65 8.33 29.35 14.41
N ALA A 66 7.00 29.36 14.47
CA ALA A 66 6.18 30.57 14.40
C ALA A 66 5.77 31.13 15.78
N ALA A 67 6.17 30.47 16.87
CA ALA A 67 5.92 30.85 18.26
C ALA A 67 7.19 31.39 18.94
#